data_AF-A0A4P6ENB8-F1
#
_entry.id   AF-A0A4P6ENB8-F1
#
_cell.length_a   1.000
_cell.length_b   1.000
_cell.length_c   1.000
_cell.angle_alpha   90.00
_cell.angle_beta   90.00
_cell.angle_gamma   90.00
#
_symmetry.space_group_name_H-M   'P 1'
#
loop_
_entity.id
_entity.type
_entity.pdbx_description
1 polymer ?
#
loop_
_entity_poly.entity_id
_entity_poly.type
_entity_poly.pdbx_seq_one_letter_code
_entity_poly.pdbx_strand_id
1 'polypeptide(L)'
;MNGVVQYTPKSPDSRWDGADPRTGQWTLDEATAQASGYPFLRERPPAAEGIPADVVVTDALQKTMASCAAKANERVGKAPERLLNDIETAGWNALDGAPEAKKAIADWRTCMAPVGLVDLPADPSDMPPTSVVARPGQADNPGVPLTNQERTVAVADARCRAQVDYYGTELRLRAQGELTAIGANLKEFEAARAGYQEH
;
A
#
# COMPACT_ATOMS: atom_id res chain seq x y z
N MET A 1 -14.89 0.09 29.50
CA MET A 1 -13.72 0.48 28.67
C MET A 1 -13.64 -0.46 27.47
N ASN A 2 -14.50 -0.28 26.49
CA ASN A 2 -14.54 -1.12 25.29
C ASN A 2 -14.57 -0.17 24.09
N GLY A 3 -13.48 -0.04 23.35
CA GLY A 3 -13.45 0.89 22.21
C GLY A 3 -12.08 1.25 21.66
N VAL A 4 -10.98 0.91 22.35
CA VAL A 4 -9.66 0.97 21.71
C VAL A 4 -9.56 -0.22 20.77
N VAL A 5 -9.65 0.04 19.46
CA VAL A 5 -9.23 -0.94 18.46
C VAL A 5 -7.75 -1.18 18.69
N GLN A 6 -7.43 -2.31 19.30
CA GLN A 6 -6.06 -2.68 19.58
C GLN A 6 -5.36 -2.91 18.23
N TYR A 7 -4.38 -2.07 17.90
CA TYR A 7 -3.50 -2.31 16.76
C TYR A 7 -2.84 -3.68 16.97
N THR A 8 -3.30 -4.65 16.20
CA THR A 8 -2.81 -6.02 16.26
C THR A 8 -1.98 -6.21 15.00
N PRO A 9 -0.64 -6.08 15.05
CA PRO A 9 0.18 -6.40 13.90
C PRO A 9 -0.12 -7.86 13.49
N LYS A 10 -0.40 -8.08 12.20
CA LYS A 10 -0.62 -9.44 11.69
C LYS A 10 0.61 -10.29 12.00
N SER A 11 0.37 -11.52 12.48
CA SER A 11 1.42 -12.51 12.71
C SER A 11 2.19 -12.79 11.40
N PRO A 12 3.53 -12.98 11.45
CA PRO A 12 4.33 -13.45 10.31
C PRO A 12 3.80 -14.73 9.65
N ASP A 13 2.96 -15.50 10.35
CA ASP A 13 2.40 -16.77 9.90
C ASP A 13 1.05 -16.64 9.15
N SER A 14 0.53 -15.42 8.96
CA SER A 14 -0.71 -15.23 8.19
C SER A 14 -0.46 -15.52 6.71
N ARG A 15 -1.30 -16.35 6.08
CA ARG A 15 -1.23 -16.66 4.64
C ARG A 15 -1.01 -15.37 3.85
N TRP A 16 0.14 -15.31 3.19
CA TRP A 16 0.58 -14.17 2.43
C TRP A 16 -0.22 -14.09 1.12
N ASP A 17 -0.81 -12.93 0.87
CA ASP A 17 -1.73 -12.63 -0.23
C ASP A 17 -1.15 -11.56 -1.18
N GLY A 18 0.18 -11.44 -1.21
CA GLY A 18 0.93 -10.52 -2.06
C GLY A 18 0.98 -9.06 -1.59
N ALA A 19 0.44 -8.75 -0.40
CA ALA A 19 0.38 -7.40 0.13
C ALA A 19 1.19 -7.22 1.43
N ASP A 20 1.77 -6.03 1.60
CA ASP A 20 2.30 -5.55 2.88
C ASP A 20 1.16 -5.54 3.92
N PRO A 21 1.33 -6.19 5.08
CA PRO A 21 0.25 -6.34 6.05
C PRO A 21 -0.12 -5.05 6.78
N ARG A 22 0.73 -4.02 6.76
CA ARG A 22 0.50 -2.71 7.39
C ARG A 22 -0.23 -1.77 6.42
N THR A 23 0.18 -1.74 5.16
CA THR A 23 -0.33 -0.76 4.18
C THR A 23 -1.37 -1.36 3.23
N GLY A 24 -1.42 -2.69 3.12
CA GLY A 24 -2.19 -3.39 2.09
C GLY A 24 -1.63 -3.22 0.68
N GLN A 25 -0.45 -2.61 0.52
CA GLN A 25 0.18 -2.36 -0.79
C GLN A 25 0.82 -3.64 -1.34
N TRP A 26 0.81 -3.78 -2.66
CA TRP A 26 1.44 -4.92 -3.31
C TRP A 26 2.95 -4.94 -3.09
N THR A 27 3.44 -6.08 -2.60
CA THR A 27 4.88 -6.38 -2.55
C THR A 27 5.19 -7.44 -3.58
N LEU A 28 6.20 -7.20 -4.42
CA LEU A 28 6.64 -8.15 -5.43
C LEU A 28 7.84 -8.96 -4.91
N ASP A 29 7.59 -10.19 -4.48
CA ASP A 29 8.64 -11.16 -4.19
C ASP A 29 8.84 -12.15 -5.36
N GLU A 30 9.90 -12.94 -5.31
CA GLU A 30 10.23 -13.85 -6.40
C GLU A 30 9.17 -14.94 -6.58
N ALA A 31 8.59 -15.45 -5.48
CA ALA A 31 7.56 -16.49 -5.54
C ALA A 31 6.29 -15.99 -6.24
N THR A 32 5.86 -14.77 -5.94
CA THR A 32 4.74 -14.08 -6.61
C THR A 32 5.05 -13.81 -8.05
N ALA A 33 6.23 -13.26 -8.34
CA ALA A 33 6.65 -13.01 -9.71
C ALA A 33 6.63 -14.29 -10.55
N GLN A 34 7.08 -15.40 -9.97
CA GLN A 34 7.10 -16.71 -10.61
C GLN A 34 5.69 -17.27 -10.85
N ALA A 35 4.78 -17.12 -9.89
CA ALA A 35 3.43 -17.66 -9.94
C ALA A 35 2.50 -16.81 -10.82
N SER A 36 2.61 -15.50 -10.72
CA SER A 36 1.61 -14.55 -11.20
C SER A 36 2.20 -13.29 -11.81
N GLY A 37 3.47 -13.25 -12.23
CA GLY A 37 4.07 -12.05 -12.84
C GLY A 37 3.89 -10.80 -11.97
N TYR A 38 3.39 -9.72 -12.56
CA TYR A 38 2.97 -8.53 -11.80
C TYR A 38 1.57 -8.76 -11.21
N PRO A 39 1.42 -8.83 -9.88
CA PRO A 39 0.19 -9.33 -9.27
C PRO A 39 -1.00 -8.38 -9.46
N PHE A 40 -0.76 -7.06 -9.54
CA PHE A 40 -1.82 -6.08 -9.78
C PHE A 40 -2.38 -6.07 -11.21
N LEU A 41 -1.75 -6.77 -12.16
CA LEU A 41 -2.32 -7.01 -13.50
C LEU A 41 -3.35 -8.14 -13.50
N ARG A 42 -3.58 -8.75 -12.33
CA ARG A 42 -4.48 -9.88 -12.14
C ARG A 42 -5.45 -9.52 -11.01
N GLU A 43 -6.72 -9.80 -11.23
CA GLU A 43 -7.71 -9.62 -10.17
C GLU A 43 -7.32 -10.47 -8.96
N ARG A 44 -7.41 -9.85 -7.79
CA ARG A 44 -7.53 -10.61 -6.55
C ARG A 44 -8.84 -11.38 -6.63
N PRO A 45 -8.92 -12.65 -6.18
CA PRO A 45 -10.21 -13.15 -5.74
C PRO A 45 -10.77 -12.09 -4.78
N PRO A 46 -12.01 -11.60 -4.99
CA PRO A 46 -12.53 -10.51 -4.20
C PRO A 46 -12.35 -10.89 -2.72
N ALA A 47 -11.65 -10.02 -1.98
CA ALA A 47 -11.69 -10.12 -0.54
C ALA A 47 -13.17 -10.14 -0.19
N ALA A 48 -13.61 -11.08 0.66
CA ALA A 48 -15.02 -11.20 1.05
C ALA A 48 -15.54 -9.78 1.30
N GLU A 49 -16.42 -9.32 0.42
CA GLU A 49 -16.87 -7.93 0.45
C GLU A 49 -17.34 -7.67 1.88
N GLY A 50 -16.97 -6.52 2.47
CA GLY A 50 -17.45 -6.15 3.80
C GLY A 50 -18.98 -6.10 3.88
N ILE A 51 -19.64 -6.18 2.73
CA ILE A 51 -21.06 -6.28 2.50
C ILE A 51 -21.34 -7.68 1.94
N PRO A 52 -22.11 -8.52 2.65
CA PRO A 52 -22.53 -9.82 2.13
C PRO A 52 -23.20 -9.68 0.74
N ALA A 53 -22.95 -10.64 -0.16
CA ALA A 53 -23.41 -10.56 -1.56
C ALA A 53 -24.94 -10.51 -1.73
N ASP A 54 -25.70 -10.87 -0.70
CA ASP A 54 -27.16 -10.80 -0.63
C ASP A 54 -27.68 -9.43 -0.14
N VAL A 55 -26.80 -8.52 0.29
CA VAL A 55 -27.18 -7.18 0.71
C VAL A 55 -27.25 -6.26 -0.52
N VAL A 56 -28.47 -5.92 -0.91
CA VAL A 56 -28.71 -4.88 -1.91
C VAL A 56 -28.50 -3.50 -1.27
N VAL A 57 -27.45 -2.81 -1.70
CA VAL A 57 -27.19 -1.42 -1.29
C VAL A 57 -28.19 -0.49 -1.98
N THR A 58 -29.30 -0.21 -1.31
CA THR A 58 -30.33 0.73 -1.79
C THR A 58 -29.95 2.18 -1.47
N ASP A 59 -30.55 3.15 -2.18
CA ASP A 59 -30.41 4.57 -1.88
C ASP A 59 -30.83 4.91 -0.43
N ALA A 60 -31.82 4.20 0.11
CA ALA A 60 -32.27 4.37 1.49
C ALA A 60 -31.21 3.88 2.49
N LEU A 61 -30.56 2.75 2.18
CA LEU A 61 -29.46 2.23 2.97
C LEU A 61 -28.25 3.17 2.93
N GLN A 62 -27.87 3.68 1.74
CA GLN A 62 -26.80 4.67 1.61
C GLN A 62 -27.08 5.95 2.40
N LYS A 63 -28.32 6.49 2.31
CA LYS A 63 -28.72 7.66 3.12
C LYS A 63 -28.64 7.40 4.62
N THR A 64 -29.00 6.18 5.04
CA THR A 64 -28.89 5.76 6.44
C THR A 64 -27.43 5.68 6.87
N MET A 65 -26.56 5.06 6.07
CA MET A 65 -25.12 5.00 6.31
C MET A 65 -24.51 6.40 6.41
N ALA A 66 -24.84 7.31 5.48
CA ALA A 66 -24.38 8.70 5.50
C ALA A 66 -24.87 9.45 6.75
N SER A 67 -26.12 9.23 7.16
CA SER A 67 -26.65 9.83 8.40
C SER A 67 -25.97 9.29 9.65
N CYS A 68 -25.70 7.98 9.70
CA CYS A 68 -24.94 7.36 10.78
C CYS A 68 -23.50 7.90 10.83
N ALA A 69 -22.84 8.04 9.68
CA ALA A 69 -21.51 8.64 9.58
C ALA A 69 -21.52 10.10 10.06
N ALA A 70 -22.50 10.91 9.66
CA ALA A 70 -22.63 12.30 10.12
C ALA A 70 -22.81 12.39 11.64
N LYS A 71 -23.68 11.56 12.22
CA LYS A 71 -23.89 11.50 13.69
C LYS A 71 -22.66 10.97 14.43
N ALA A 72 -21.95 10.00 13.86
CA ALA A 72 -20.70 9.52 14.40
C ALA A 72 -19.67 10.66 14.41
N ASN A 73 -19.53 11.40 13.30
CA ASN A 73 -18.65 12.56 13.18
C ASN A 73 -19.00 13.69 14.16
N GLU A 74 -20.29 13.95 14.40
CA GLU A 74 -20.72 14.91 15.43
C GLU A 74 -20.34 14.44 16.84
N ARG A 75 -20.55 13.15 17.14
CA ARG A 75 -20.29 12.56 18.46
C ARG A 75 -18.80 12.47 18.78
N VAL A 76 -17.98 12.05 17.82
CA VAL A 76 -16.52 11.92 17.98
C VAL A 76 -15.81 13.26 17.81
N GLY A 77 -16.55 14.32 17.43
CA GLY A 77 -16.01 15.58 16.97
C GLY A 77 -15.25 15.41 15.65
N LYS A 78 -14.60 16.49 15.18
CA LYS A 78 -13.49 16.27 14.24
C LYS A 78 -12.41 15.52 15.01
N ALA A 79 -12.31 14.20 14.80
CA ALA A 79 -11.00 13.55 14.88
C ALA A 79 -10.03 14.48 14.14
N PRO A 80 -8.79 14.66 14.59
CA PRO A 80 -7.84 15.35 13.75
C PRO A 80 -7.57 14.44 12.54
N GLU A 81 -8.49 14.41 11.57
CA GLU A 81 -8.31 13.87 10.22
C GLU A 81 -7.02 14.47 9.64
N ARG A 82 -6.66 15.68 10.09
CA ARG A 82 -5.35 16.27 9.86
C ARG A 82 -4.21 15.46 10.46
N LEU A 83 -4.19 15.13 11.76
CA LEU A 83 -3.02 14.46 12.35
C LEU A 83 -2.68 13.12 11.67
N LEU A 84 -3.64 12.22 11.42
CA LEU A 84 -3.34 10.94 10.77
C LEU A 84 -2.89 11.14 9.32
N ASN A 85 -3.57 12.00 8.56
CA ASN A 85 -3.18 12.33 7.19
C ASN A 85 -1.83 13.07 7.15
N ASP A 86 -1.53 13.92 8.13
CA ASP A 86 -0.30 14.71 8.25
C ASP A 86 0.88 13.78 8.60
N ILE A 87 0.65 12.77 9.46
CA ILE A 87 1.64 11.73 9.77
C ILE A 87 1.91 10.87 8.55
N GLU A 88 0.87 10.39 7.87
CA GLU A 88 1.03 9.63 6.63
C GLU A 88 1.75 10.45 5.56
N THR A 89 1.35 11.71 5.38
CA THR A 89 2.01 12.66 4.47
C THR A 89 3.47 12.88 4.86
N ALA A 90 3.78 13.00 6.15
CA ALA A 90 5.17 13.11 6.62
C ALA A 90 5.99 11.86 6.30
N GLY A 91 5.39 10.67 6.38
CA GLY A 91 6.01 9.43 5.94
C GLY A 91 6.36 9.44 4.46
N TRP A 92 5.41 9.82 3.60
CA TRP A 92 5.64 9.92 2.15
C TRP A 92 6.66 11.02 1.79
N ASN A 93 6.60 12.18 2.45
CA ASN A 93 7.57 13.25 2.26
C ASN A 93 8.99 12.86 2.70
N ALA A 94 9.12 12.00 3.72
CA ALA A 94 10.43 11.50 4.15
C ALA A 94 11.04 10.52 3.15
N LEU A 95 10.21 9.85 2.34
CA LEU A 95 10.68 9.05 1.21
C LEU A 95 11.08 9.96 0.04
N ASP A 96 10.28 10.99 -0.23
CA ASP A 96 10.51 11.93 -1.33
C ASP A 96 11.85 12.64 -1.16
N GLY A 97 12.72 12.46 -2.15
CA GLY A 97 14.03 13.09 -2.17
C GLY A 97 15.11 12.46 -1.30
N ALA A 98 14.82 11.43 -0.48
CA ALA A 98 15.79 10.78 0.40
C ALA A 98 16.98 10.18 -0.38
N PRO A 99 18.24 10.46 0.02
CA PRO A 99 19.42 9.91 -0.64
C PRO A 99 19.43 8.37 -0.69
N GLU A 100 18.97 7.72 0.37
CA GLU A 100 18.90 6.27 0.50
C GLU A 100 17.88 5.68 -0.50
N ALA A 101 16.70 6.29 -0.64
CA ALA A 101 15.70 5.88 -1.62
C ALA A 101 16.24 6.05 -3.06
N LYS A 102 16.83 7.22 -3.36
CA LYS A 102 17.46 7.49 -4.66
C LYS A 102 18.57 6.49 -4.98
N LYS A 103 19.37 6.11 -3.99
CA LYS A 103 20.43 5.11 -4.14
C LYS A 103 19.83 3.73 -4.44
N ALA A 104 18.83 3.29 -3.68
CA ALA A 104 18.17 2.00 -3.90
C ALA A 104 17.56 1.92 -5.31
N ILE A 105 16.91 2.99 -5.78
CA ILE A 105 16.36 3.10 -7.14
C ILE A 105 17.49 3.01 -8.20
N ALA A 106 18.59 3.73 -8.02
CA ALA A 106 19.72 3.71 -8.96
C ALA A 106 20.40 2.33 -9.03
N ASP A 107 20.60 1.68 -7.87
CA ASP A 107 21.15 0.33 -7.79
C ASP A 107 20.21 -0.68 -8.44
N TRP A 108 18.89 -0.56 -8.23
CA TRP A 108 17.89 -1.40 -8.87
C TRP A 108 17.92 -1.25 -10.40
N ARG A 109 18.00 -0.01 -10.92
CA ARG A 109 18.11 0.22 -12.37
C ARG A 109 19.35 -0.46 -12.96
N THR A 110 20.46 -0.42 -12.22
CA THR A 110 21.69 -1.11 -12.62
C THR A 110 21.52 -2.63 -12.62
N CYS A 111 20.84 -3.17 -11.61
CA CYS A 111 20.50 -4.60 -11.55
C CYS A 111 19.57 -5.03 -12.70
N MET A 112 18.62 -4.18 -13.08
CA MET A 112 17.66 -4.47 -14.17
C MET A 112 18.22 -4.25 -15.57
N ALA A 113 19.34 -3.53 -15.73
CA ALA A 113 19.92 -3.22 -17.03
C ALA A 113 20.16 -4.46 -17.94
N PRO A 114 20.66 -5.61 -17.43
CA PRO A 114 20.86 -6.81 -18.23
C PRO A 114 19.57 -7.46 -18.75
N VAL A 115 18.40 -7.13 -18.19
CA VAL A 115 17.10 -7.62 -18.68
C VAL A 115 16.79 -7.05 -20.08
N GLY A 116 17.38 -5.92 -20.44
CA GLY A 116 17.31 -5.38 -21.81
C GLY A 116 15.98 -4.72 -22.17
N LEU A 117 15.23 -4.20 -21.19
CA LEU A 117 13.99 -3.47 -21.44
C LEU A 117 14.27 -2.12 -22.09
N VAL A 118 13.67 -1.88 -23.25
CA VAL A 118 13.81 -0.62 -24.02
C VAL A 118 13.25 0.59 -23.27
N ASP A 119 12.23 0.37 -22.46
CA ASP A 119 11.47 1.36 -21.71
C ASP A 119 11.54 1.11 -20.20
N LEU A 120 12.71 0.68 -19.69
CA LEU A 120 12.93 0.50 -18.24
C LEU A 120 12.60 1.79 -17.45
N PRO A 121 11.60 1.77 -16.57
CA PRO A 121 11.11 2.97 -15.90
C PRO A 121 12.11 3.50 -14.88
N ALA A 122 11.98 4.80 -14.56
CA ALA A 122 12.87 5.49 -13.64
C ALA A 122 12.75 4.96 -12.20
N ASP A 123 11.54 4.57 -11.79
CA ASP A 123 11.25 4.01 -10.48
C ASP A 123 10.74 2.57 -10.60
N PRO A 124 11.14 1.66 -9.69
CA PRO A 124 10.48 0.37 -9.54
C PRO A 124 8.94 0.47 -9.43
N SER A 125 8.37 1.47 -8.77
CA SER A 125 6.91 1.62 -8.61
C SER A 125 6.15 1.67 -9.95
N ASP A 126 6.82 2.06 -11.03
CA ASP A 126 6.24 2.19 -12.37
C ASP A 126 6.40 0.92 -13.21
N MET A 127 7.01 -0.14 -12.67
CA MET A 127 7.03 -1.45 -13.31
C MET A 127 5.65 -2.10 -13.28
N PRO A 128 5.28 -2.91 -14.31
CA PRO A 128 6.02 -3.16 -15.53
C PRO A 128 5.84 -2.04 -16.57
N PRO A 129 6.83 -1.83 -17.45
CA PRO A 129 6.69 -0.87 -18.52
C PRO A 129 5.78 -1.39 -19.64
N THR A 130 5.35 -0.48 -20.51
CA THR A 130 4.39 -0.79 -21.59
C THR A 130 4.85 -1.87 -22.56
N SER A 131 6.16 -2.03 -22.78
CA SER A 131 6.69 -3.12 -23.62
C SER A 131 6.47 -4.53 -23.05
N VAL A 132 6.17 -4.62 -21.75
CA VAL A 132 5.92 -5.88 -21.03
C VAL A 132 4.43 -6.13 -20.86
N VAL A 133 3.60 -5.09 -20.80
CA VAL A 133 2.14 -5.22 -20.65
C VAL A 133 1.50 -5.43 -22.03
N ALA A 134 0.76 -6.53 -22.18
CA ALA A 134 0.20 -6.95 -23.47
C ALA A 134 -0.88 -6.02 -24.06
N ARG A 135 -1.41 -5.03 -23.32
CA ARG A 135 -2.22 -3.88 -23.79
C ARG A 135 -2.45 -2.88 -22.65
N PRO A 136 -2.20 -1.58 -22.84
CA PRO A 136 -2.69 -0.54 -21.93
C PRO A 136 -4.23 -0.58 -21.85
N GLY A 137 -4.80 -0.59 -20.64
CA GLY A 137 -6.25 -0.56 -20.41
C GLY A 137 -6.93 -1.91 -20.12
N GLN A 138 -6.17 -2.99 -19.89
CA GLN A 138 -6.70 -4.30 -19.48
C GLN A 138 -6.24 -4.75 -18.08
N ALA A 139 -5.69 -3.85 -17.26
CA ALA A 139 -5.26 -4.19 -15.89
C ALA A 139 -6.39 -4.79 -15.03
N ASP A 140 -7.65 -4.49 -15.37
CA ASP A 140 -8.85 -4.99 -14.69
C ASP A 140 -9.55 -6.13 -15.47
N ASN A 141 -8.89 -6.78 -16.45
CA ASN A 141 -9.52 -7.81 -17.26
C ASN A 141 -9.09 -9.22 -16.80
N PRO A 142 -9.99 -10.04 -16.20
CA PRO A 142 -9.67 -11.34 -15.58
C PRO A 142 -9.23 -12.46 -16.53
N GLY A 143 -8.78 -12.14 -17.74
CA GLY A 143 -8.43 -13.10 -18.78
C GLY A 143 -7.04 -12.91 -19.38
N VAL A 144 -6.20 -11.99 -18.89
CA VAL A 144 -4.85 -11.78 -19.46
C VAL A 144 -3.92 -12.93 -19.04
N PRO A 145 -3.47 -13.80 -19.97
CA PRO A 145 -2.60 -14.90 -19.61
C PRO A 145 -1.22 -14.38 -19.19
N LEU A 146 -0.62 -14.97 -18.15
CA LEU A 146 0.78 -14.72 -17.80
C LEU A 146 1.69 -15.14 -18.95
N THR A 147 2.35 -14.17 -19.56
CA THR A 147 3.33 -14.44 -20.63
C THR A 147 4.69 -14.83 -20.03
N ASN A 148 5.50 -15.57 -20.80
CA ASN A 148 6.87 -15.90 -20.38
C ASN A 148 7.74 -14.64 -20.26
N GLN A 149 7.52 -13.65 -21.12
CA GLN A 149 8.23 -12.37 -21.06
C GLN A 149 7.91 -11.64 -19.77
N GLU A 150 6.62 -11.48 -19.44
CA GLU A 150 6.19 -10.84 -18.20
C GLU A 150 6.74 -11.57 -16.97
N ARG A 151 6.64 -12.91 -16.92
CA ARG A 151 7.18 -13.70 -15.81
C ARG A 151 8.68 -13.48 -15.63
N THR A 152 9.43 -13.51 -16.73
CA THR A 152 10.89 -13.34 -16.70
C THR A 152 11.26 -11.96 -16.16
N VAL A 153 10.56 -10.92 -16.62
CA VAL A 153 10.79 -9.54 -16.18
C VAL A 153 10.39 -9.36 -14.70
N ALA A 154 9.22 -9.86 -14.30
CA ALA A 154 8.75 -9.76 -12.92
C ALA A 154 9.71 -10.46 -11.95
N VAL A 155 10.25 -11.64 -12.33
CA VAL A 155 11.19 -12.38 -11.49
C VAL A 155 12.52 -11.63 -11.37
N ALA A 156 13.00 -11.04 -12.46
CA ALA A 156 14.20 -10.20 -12.42
C ALA A 156 13.97 -8.96 -11.55
N ASP A 157 12.83 -8.30 -11.68
CA ASP A 157 12.45 -7.14 -10.87
C ASP A 157 12.38 -7.48 -9.38
N ALA A 158 11.69 -8.56 -9.02
CA ALA A 158 11.60 -9.05 -7.65
C ALA A 158 12.98 -9.30 -7.02
N ARG A 159 13.88 -9.97 -7.76
CA ARG A 159 15.25 -10.22 -7.32
C ARG A 159 16.04 -8.94 -7.14
N CYS A 160 15.94 -8.01 -8.10
CA CYS A 160 16.64 -6.74 -8.04
C CYS A 160 16.14 -5.88 -6.87
N ARG A 161 14.83 -5.82 -6.61
CA ARG A 161 14.27 -5.13 -5.43
C ARG A 161 14.75 -5.72 -4.12
N ALA A 162 14.78 -7.05 -4.02
CA ALA A 162 15.27 -7.74 -2.83
C ALA A 162 16.77 -7.50 -2.62
N GLN A 163 17.57 -7.54 -3.69
CA GLN A 163 19.02 -7.32 -3.62
C GLN A 163 19.39 -5.92 -3.10
N VAL A 164 18.61 -4.90 -3.45
CA VAL A 164 18.85 -3.51 -3.01
C VAL A 164 18.06 -3.11 -1.76
N ASP A 165 17.35 -4.06 -1.14
CA ASP A 165 16.46 -3.81 0.00
C ASP A 165 15.50 -2.63 -0.24
N TYR A 166 14.85 -2.61 -1.42
CA TYR A 166 13.98 -1.52 -1.84
C TYR A 166 12.83 -1.29 -0.84
N TYR A 167 12.05 -2.34 -0.55
CA TYR A 167 10.93 -2.26 0.38
C TYR A 167 11.37 -1.99 1.81
N GLY A 168 12.50 -2.57 2.27
CA GLY A 168 13.02 -2.27 3.61
C GLY A 168 13.47 -0.81 3.74
N THR A 169 14.06 -0.24 2.68
CA THR A 169 14.41 1.19 2.62
C THR A 169 13.17 2.07 2.67
N GLU A 170 12.16 1.78 1.86
CA GLU A 170 10.89 2.51 1.87
C GLU A 170 10.22 2.49 3.24
N LEU A 171 10.08 1.30 3.83
CA LEU A 171 9.45 1.12 5.15
C LEU A 171 10.20 1.88 6.26
N ARG A 172 11.54 1.83 6.27
CA ARG A 172 12.34 2.55 7.27
C ARG A 172 12.17 4.06 7.15
N LEU A 173 12.25 4.60 5.94
CA LEU A 173 12.13 6.04 5.70
C LEU A 173 10.73 6.56 6.03
N ARG A 174 9.69 5.82 5.60
CA ARG A 174 8.30 6.15 5.96
C ARG A 174 8.10 6.13 7.47
N ALA A 175 8.54 5.07 8.14
CA ALA A 175 8.43 4.98 9.59
C ALA A 175 9.17 6.12 10.31
N GLN A 176 10.33 6.54 9.81
CA GLN A 176 11.07 7.66 10.38
C GLN A 176 10.33 9.00 10.21
N GLY A 177 9.75 9.26 9.04
CA GLY A 177 8.92 10.45 8.80
C GLY A 177 7.68 10.47 9.70
N GLU A 178 6.98 9.34 9.79
CA GLU A 178 5.80 9.19 10.64
C GLU A 178 6.14 9.37 12.13
N LEU A 179 7.21 8.74 12.62
CA LEU A 179 7.65 8.90 14.02
C LEU A 179 8.08 10.33 14.35
N THR A 180 8.71 11.03 13.40
CA THR A 180 9.06 12.44 13.56
C THR A 180 7.82 13.31 13.69
N ALA A 181 6.81 13.08 12.84
CA ALA A 181 5.52 13.78 12.90
C ALA A 181 4.75 13.46 14.20
N ILE A 182 4.75 12.21 14.65
CA ILE A 182 4.16 11.83 15.95
C ILE A 182 4.85 12.57 17.09
N GLY A 183 6.19 12.60 17.10
CA GLY A 183 6.97 13.30 18.12
C GLY A 183 6.68 14.81 18.16
N ALA A 184 6.58 15.44 16.98
CA ALA A 184 6.27 16.87 16.86
C ALA A 184 4.85 17.21 17.36
N ASN A 185 3.89 16.29 17.17
CA ASN A 185 2.48 16.51 17.49
C ASN A 185 2.03 15.78 18.76
N LEU A 186 2.95 15.31 19.61
CA LEU A 186 2.64 14.50 20.79
C LEU A 186 1.66 15.19 21.75
N LYS A 187 1.77 16.52 21.91
CA LYS A 187 0.85 17.31 22.74
C LYS A 187 -0.57 17.32 22.17
N GLU A 188 -0.71 17.39 20.86
CA GLU A 188 -2.01 17.40 20.17
C GLU A 188 -2.65 16.01 20.21
N PHE A 189 -1.83 14.96 20.10
CA PHE A 189 -2.25 13.59 20.36
C PHE A 189 -2.79 13.39 21.78
N GLU A 190 -2.06 13.85 22.79
CA GLU A 190 -2.48 13.75 24.18
C GLU A 190 -3.73 14.59 24.47
N ALA A 191 -3.85 15.77 23.87
CA ALA A 191 -5.05 16.61 23.98
C ALA A 191 -6.28 15.94 23.34
N ALA A 192 -6.13 15.35 22.14
CA ALA A 192 -7.19 14.60 21.50
C ALA A 192 -7.59 13.37 22.34
N ARG A 193 -6.61 12.62 22.85
CA ARG A 193 -6.83 11.45 23.73
C ARG A 193 -7.60 11.83 24.99
N ALA A 194 -7.22 12.90 25.67
CA ALA A 194 -7.90 13.38 26.87
C ALA A 194 -9.37 13.73 26.60
N GLY A 195 -9.65 14.44 25.50
CA GLY A 195 -11.02 14.76 25.09
C GLY A 195 -11.91 13.54 24.84
N TYR A 196 -11.35 12.43 24.36
CA TYR A 196 -12.07 11.15 24.23
C TYR A 196 -12.33 10.44 25.56
N GLN A 197 -11.52 10.65 26.59
CA GLN A 197 -11.69 10.00 27.89
C GLN A 197 -12.76 10.68 28.77
N GLU A 198 -13.13 11.92 28.43
CA GLU A 198 -14.16 12.72 29.11
C GLU A 198 -15.59 12.44 28.58
N HIS A 199 -15.73 11.56 27.58
CA HIS A 199 -16.99 11.15 26.94
C HIS A 199 -17.23 9.64 27.03
#